data_AF-A0A7T0NWR2-F1
#
_entry.id   AF-A0A7T0NWR2-F1
#
_cell.length_a   1.000
_cell.length_b   1.000
_cell.length_c   1.000
_cell.angle_alpha   90.00
_cell.angle_beta   90.00
_cell.angle_gamma   90.00
#
_symmetry.space_group_name_H-M   'P 1'
#
loop_
_entity.id
_entity.type
_entity.pdbx_description
1 polymer ?
#
loop_
_entity_poly.entity_id
_entity_poly.type
_entity_poly.pdbx_seq_one_letter_code
_entity_poly.pdbx_strand_id
1 'polypeptide(L)'
;MNDKTPGYAGREYLSGEWGAAVGYSKNGATVKPTWLERDFIFPDWTTNSNFSTVEAIHATVSDADGVVSSAASTIANPDIQIAQSFQIVDTLTGTPMGLAAASAGGAGRSFMSNRYALLQSYSITNTSTDTLNNLQFFQLLHGMHSQAGVYDNRGYAGAYSDYRHDITLHGNDNGAGSQVDYISLSSSQAPTAFEIGHYGVEGNGIDEHSQGKPSVGTHISVEENGLNNNDEFAPEHPWVAGAERWNMDSLAPGETKTLSVMLSLLTGWRVDADTNIGIANGFSNNAGPSIGSVGYEFTGAHSAGQFFARYDQEEADIVQKLVAKGEIGAPTFSVPGGRLQLFGVDFDGEFTGLLKLTFMAMNLPQVTRSEF
;
A
#
# COMPACT_ATOMS: atom_id res chain seq x y z
N MET A 1 -13.58 -2.31 -4.74
CA MET A 1 -13.12 -3.66 -5.12
C MET A 1 -13.50 -4.57 -3.97
N ASN A 2 -14.32 -5.61 -4.17
CA ASN A 2 -14.61 -6.57 -3.10
C ASN A 2 -13.48 -7.59 -3.07
N ASP A 3 -12.43 -7.27 -2.31
CA ASP A 3 -11.36 -8.23 -2.03
C ASP A 3 -11.97 -9.43 -1.28
N LYS A 4 -11.83 -10.62 -1.89
CA LYS A 4 -12.35 -11.89 -1.35
C LYS A 4 -11.29 -12.64 -0.54
N THR A 5 -10.15 -12.02 -0.27
CA THR A 5 -9.07 -12.61 0.54
C THR A 5 -9.60 -12.89 1.95
N PRO A 6 -9.56 -14.15 2.43
CA PRO A 6 -9.86 -14.47 3.81
C PRO A 6 -9.00 -13.60 4.75
N GLY A 7 -9.66 -12.85 5.62
CA GLY A 7 -9.01 -11.93 6.56
C GLY A 7 -9.24 -10.47 6.20
N TYR A 8 -9.52 -10.17 4.93
CA TYR A 8 -9.61 -8.79 4.43
C TYR A 8 -10.96 -8.11 4.66
N ALA A 9 -12.02 -8.88 4.95
CA ALA A 9 -13.36 -8.33 5.18
C ALA A 9 -13.39 -7.38 6.39
N GLY A 10 -13.41 -6.06 6.11
CA GLY A 10 -13.48 -4.98 7.10
C GLY A 10 -12.14 -4.38 7.53
N ARG A 11 -11.00 -4.70 6.90
CA ARG A 11 -9.70 -4.09 7.24
C ARG A 11 -9.62 -2.63 6.77
N GLU A 12 -9.37 -1.69 7.69
CA GLU A 12 -9.35 -0.24 7.43
C GLU A 12 -7.92 0.33 7.24
N TYR A 13 -7.01 -0.41 6.59
CA TYR A 13 -5.72 0.18 6.19
C TYR A 13 -5.81 0.92 4.85
N LEU A 14 -6.69 0.48 3.95
CA LEU A 14 -6.94 1.13 2.66
C LEU A 14 -7.86 2.36 2.72
N SER A 15 -8.31 2.77 3.91
CA SER A 15 -9.12 4.00 4.07
C SER A 15 -8.27 5.27 4.09
N GLY A 16 -6.94 5.18 3.92
CA GLY A 16 -6.06 6.34 3.86
C GLY A 16 -5.99 7.02 2.49
N GLU A 17 -5.11 8.00 2.36
CA GLU A 17 -4.99 8.82 1.15
C GLU A 17 -3.89 8.31 0.21
N TRP A 18 -4.24 8.25 -1.07
CA TRP A 18 -3.32 8.08 -2.18
C TRP A 18 -3.58 9.21 -3.17
N GLY A 19 -2.72 10.23 -3.16
CA GLY A 19 -2.95 11.47 -3.91
C GLY A 19 -1.70 11.99 -4.59
N ALA A 20 -1.87 12.69 -5.70
CA ALA A 20 -0.78 13.27 -6.45
C ALA A 20 -0.96 14.78 -6.62
N ALA A 21 0.14 15.50 -6.77
CA ALA A 21 0.10 16.93 -7.05
C ALA A 21 1.15 17.34 -8.07
N VAL A 22 0.91 18.48 -8.72
CA VAL A 22 1.83 19.06 -9.71
C VAL A 22 2.06 20.54 -9.46
N GLY A 23 3.33 20.96 -9.50
CA GLY A 23 3.75 22.36 -9.43
C GLY A 23 4.63 22.72 -10.61
N TYR A 24 4.61 23.96 -11.05
CA TYR A 24 5.45 24.44 -12.17
C TYR A 24 5.50 25.96 -12.19
N SER A 25 6.30 26.53 -13.09
CA SER A 25 6.32 27.96 -13.39
C SER A 25 5.99 28.21 -14.86
N LYS A 26 5.11 29.18 -15.12
CA LYS A 26 4.68 29.58 -16.46
C LYS A 26 4.82 31.09 -16.59
N ASN A 27 5.55 31.57 -17.60
CA ASN A 27 5.77 33.00 -17.85
C ASN A 27 6.29 33.78 -16.62
N GLY A 28 7.16 33.15 -15.82
CA GLY A 28 7.70 33.75 -14.59
C GLY A 28 6.76 33.73 -13.37
N ALA A 29 5.51 33.28 -13.53
CA ALA A 29 4.59 33.05 -12.42
C ALA A 29 4.71 31.61 -11.92
N THR A 30 4.76 31.43 -10.59
CA THR A 30 4.77 30.11 -9.95
C THR A 30 3.34 29.61 -9.75
N VAL A 31 3.06 28.43 -10.26
CA VAL A 31 1.89 27.62 -9.90
C VAL A 31 2.33 26.70 -8.77
N LYS A 32 1.77 26.93 -7.58
CA LYS A 32 2.01 26.08 -6.41
C LYS A 32 1.55 24.64 -6.68
N PRO A 33 2.14 23.64 -6.01
CA PRO A 33 1.65 22.27 -6.07
C PRO A 33 0.13 22.22 -5.91
N THR A 34 -0.53 21.68 -6.94
CA THR A 34 -1.98 21.57 -7.03
C THR A 34 -2.34 20.11 -7.10
N TRP A 35 -3.18 19.65 -6.17
CA TRP A 35 -3.64 18.27 -6.11
C TRP A 35 -4.40 17.88 -7.37
N LEU A 36 -4.24 16.63 -7.80
CA LEU A 36 -5.00 16.04 -8.89
C LEU A 36 -6.40 15.66 -8.41
N GLU A 37 -6.47 15.12 -7.19
CA GLU A 37 -7.68 14.74 -6.48
C GLU A 37 -8.41 15.98 -5.99
N ARG A 38 -9.71 16.05 -6.22
CA ARG A 38 -10.54 17.18 -5.78
C ARG A 38 -10.84 17.14 -4.28
N ASP A 39 -11.07 15.95 -3.77
CA ASP A 39 -11.46 15.72 -2.39
C ASP A 39 -10.72 14.47 -1.89
N PHE A 40 -10.23 14.54 -0.67
CA PHE A 40 -9.88 13.35 0.11
C PHE A 40 -11.08 13.00 0.98
N ILE A 41 -11.36 11.70 1.12
CA ILE A 41 -12.64 11.21 1.66
C ILE A 41 -12.50 10.71 3.11
N PHE A 42 -11.30 10.63 3.65
CA PHE A 42 -11.07 10.27 5.05
C PHE A 42 -9.73 10.84 5.54
N PRO A 43 -9.75 11.95 6.32
CA PRO A 43 -10.87 12.85 6.57
C PRO A 43 -11.43 13.47 5.27
N ASP A 44 -12.71 13.81 5.28
CA ASP A 44 -13.36 14.54 4.20
C ASP A 44 -12.83 15.99 4.14
N TRP A 45 -11.98 16.30 3.16
CA TRP A 45 -11.59 17.68 2.85
C TRP A 45 -11.35 17.93 1.37
N THR A 46 -11.74 19.12 0.93
CA THR A 46 -11.53 19.59 -0.44
C THR A 46 -10.13 20.15 -0.59
N THR A 47 -9.44 19.71 -1.63
CA THR A 47 -8.08 20.13 -1.96
C THR A 47 -8.06 21.47 -2.69
N ASN A 48 -6.87 21.94 -3.06
CA ASN A 48 -6.71 23.09 -3.94
C ASN A 48 -6.87 22.75 -5.45
N SER A 49 -7.34 21.54 -5.79
CA SER A 49 -7.43 21.07 -7.18
C SER A 49 -8.30 21.99 -8.04
N ASN A 50 -7.78 22.27 -9.23
CA ASN A 50 -8.51 22.95 -10.30
C ASN A 50 -8.69 22.06 -11.55
N PHE A 51 -8.43 20.76 -11.41
CA PHE A 51 -8.57 19.81 -12.50
C PHE A 51 -10.03 19.48 -12.75
N SER A 52 -10.34 19.28 -14.02
CA SER A 52 -11.62 18.79 -14.50
C SER A 52 -11.42 17.42 -15.15
N THR A 53 -12.41 16.55 -14.99
CA THR A 53 -12.42 15.26 -15.67
C THR A 53 -12.63 15.48 -17.16
N VAL A 54 -11.65 15.05 -17.97
CA VAL A 54 -11.77 14.94 -19.43
C VAL A 54 -12.34 13.58 -19.79
N GLU A 55 -11.84 12.54 -19.14
CA GLU A 55 -12.31 11.17 -19.26
C GLU A 55 -12.36 10.53 -17.88
N ALA A 56 -13.55 10.08 -17.48
CA ALA A 56 -13.75 9.41 -16.20
C ALA A 56 -12.98 8.09 -16.16
N ILE A 57 -12.67 7.63 -14.94
CA ILE A 57 -12.01 6.34 -14.76
C ILE A 57 -12.85 5.21 -15.37
N HIS A 58 -12.22 4.40 -16.20
CA HIS A 58 -12.86 3.27 -16.87
C HIS A 58 -11.90 2.09 -16.97
N ALA A 59 -12.44 0.88 -16.92
CA ALA A 59 -11.66 -0.34 -17.11
C ALA A 59 -11.15 -0.41 -18.56
N THR A 60 -9.87 -0.73 -18.73
CA THR A 60 -9.24 -0.95 -20.03
C THR A 60 -8.98 -2.42 -20.29
N VAL A 61 -8.81 -3.22 -19.24
CA VAL A 61 -8.75 -4.69 -19.31
C VAL A 61 -9.53 -5.28 -18.14
N SER A 62 -10.42 -6.21 -18.46
CA SER A 62 -11.14 -7.05 -17.50
C SER A 62 -11.14 -8.50 -17.96
N ASP A 63 -11.12 -9.44 -17.02
CA ASP A 63 -11.36 -10.85 -17.33
C ASP A 63 -12.85 -11.17 -17.53
N ALA A 64 -13.15 -12.43 -17.87
CA ALA A 64 -14.52 -12.90 -18.11
C ALA A 64 -15.42 -12.84 -16.87
N ASP A 65 -14.82 -12.76 -15.67
CA ASP A 65 -15.51 -12.65 -14.38
C ASP A 65 -15.66 -11.18 -13.93
N GLY A 66 -15.19 -10.22 -14.75
CA GLY A 66 -15.29 -8.79 -14.50
C GLY A 66 -14.21 -8.25 -13.57
N VAL A 67 -13.16 -9.01 -13.27
CA VAL A 67 -12.00 -8.52 -12.51
C VAL A 67 -11.20 -7.57 -13.40
N VAL A 68 -11.13 -6.32 -12.99
CA VAL A 68 -10.39 -5.26 -13.69
C VAL A 68 -8.92 -5.36 -13.34
N SER A 69 -8.07 -5.63 -14.33
CA SER A 69 -6.61 -5.65 -14.16
C SER A 69 -5.95 -4.36 -14.61
N SER A 70 -6.64 -3.54 -15.42
CA SER A 70 -6.20 -2.19 -15.72
C SER A 70 -7.34 -1.21 -15.94
N ALA A 71 -7.09 0.05 -15.61
CA ALA A 71 -8.01 1.16 -15.82
C ALA A 71 -7.24 2.40 -16.33
N ALA A 72 -7.97 3.36 -16.88
CA ALA A 72 -7.41 4.64 -17.30
C ALA A 72 -8.38 5.79 -16.98
N SER A 73 -7.83 7.00 -16.85
CA SER A 73 -8.58 8.24 -16.75
C SER A 73 -7.79 9.39 -17.37
N THR A 74 -8.46 10.49 -17.67
CA THR A 74 -7.80 11.74 -18.09
C THR A 74 -8.40 12.91 -17.34
N ILE A 75 -7.53 13.73 -16.75
CA ILE A 75 -7.91 15.01 -16.13
C ILE A 75 -7.13 16.16 -16.77
N ALA A 76 -7.66 17.36 -16.73
CA ALA A 76 -6.98 18.54 -17.25
C ALA A 76 -7.34 19.81 -16.51
N ASN A 77 -6.42 20.76 -16.52
CA ASN A 77 -6.66 22.16 -16.22
C ASN A 77 -6.22 23.00 -17.45
N PRO A 78 -6.26 24.34 -17.40
CA PRO A 78 -5.92 25.18 -18.56
C PRO A 78 -4.50 25.01 -19.11
N ASP A 79 -3.56 24.49 -18.33
CA ASP A 79 -2.14 24.44 -18.69
C ASP A 79 -1.65 23.03 -19.02
N ILE A 80 -2.22 22.01 -18.38
CA ILE A 80 -1.80 20.63 -18.53
C ILE A 80 -2.97 19.65 -18.61
N GLN A 81 -2.75 18.57 -19.34
CA GLN A 81 -3.56 17.36 -19.33
C GLN A 81 -2.75 16.21 -18.74
N ILE A 82 -3.36 15.42 -17.88
CA ILE A 82 -2.74 14.24 -17.26
C ILE A 82 -3.58 13.02 -17.61
N ALA A 83 -2.97 12.10 -18.36
CA ALA A 83 -3.50 10.76 -18.56
C ALA A 83 -2.95 9.84 -17.47
N GLN A 84 -3.85 9.15 -16.77
CA GLN A 84 -3.51 8.21 -15.70
C GLN A 84 -3.78 6.79 -16.20
N SER A 85 -2.84 5.88 -15.95
CA SER A 85 -3.04 4.44 -16.15
C SER A 85 -2.83 3.70 -14.85
N PHE A 86 -3.74 2.81 -14.53
CA PHE A 86 -3.73 1.96 -13.35
C PHE A 86 -3.59 0.52 -13.80
N GLN A 87 -2.63 -0.21 -13.28
CA GLN A 87 -2.41 -1.61 -13.62
C GLN A 87 -2.15 -2.44 -12.37
N ILE A 88 -2.93 -3.49 -12.16
CA ILE A 88 -2.59 -4.52 -11.19
C ILE A 88 -1.52 -5.41 -11.82
N VAL A 89 -0.32 -5.40 -11.25
CA VAL A 89 0.81 -6.21 -11.71
C VAL A 89 0.92 -7.47 -10.85
N ASP A 90 1.12 -8.61 -11.50
CA ASP A 90 1.47 -9.86 -10.85
C ASP A 90 2.97 -9.92 -10.66
N THR A 91 3.42 -9.74 -9.42
CA THR A 91 4.83 -9.74 -9.04
C THR A 91 5.35 -11.16 -8.81
N LEU A 92 4.45 -12.16 -8.81
CA LEU A 92 4.64 -13.55 -8.36
C LEU A 92 5.04 -13.66 -6.89
N THR A 93 6.12 -13.00 -6.47
CA THR A 93 6.79 -13.16 -5.18
C THR A 93 6.65 -11.96 -4.23
N GLY A 94 5.93 -10.92 -4.63
CA GLY A 94 5.94 -9.63 -3.95
C GLY A 94 7.07 -8.71 -4.43
N THR A 95 6.91 -7.43 -4.10
CA THR A 95 7.92 -6.38 -4.26
C THR A 95 8.57 -6.06 -2.92
N PRO A 96 9.87 -5.75 -2.87
CA PRO A 96 10.51 -5.33 -1.62
C PRO A 96 9.92 -4.02 -1.08
N MET A 97 9.65 -3.98 0.23
CA MET A 97 9.21 -2.81 0.99
C MET A 97 10.26 -2.55 2.09
N GLY A 98 10.96 -1.43 2.03
CA GLY A 98 12.05 -1.09 2.95
C GLY A 98 11.56 -0.86 4.37
N LEU A 99 12.35 -1.29 5.35
CA LEU A 99 12.03 -1.19 6.78
C LEU A 99 13.06 -0.39 7.57
N ALA A 100 14.04 0.19 6.89
CA ALA A 100 15.11 0.96 7.52
C ALA A 100 15.21 2.32 6.84
N ALA A 101 15.17 3.38 7.64
CA ALA A 101 15.44 4.74 7.18
C ALA A 101 16.71 4.80 6.34
N ALA A 102 16.72 5.53 5.23
CA ALA A 102 17.86 5.64 4.31
C ALA A 102 19.14 6.11 5.03
N SER A 103 19.00 6.92 6.08
CA SER A 103 20.06 7.42 6.95
C SER A 103 20.62 6.38 7.92
N ALA A 104 19.91 5.27 8.15
CA ALA A 104 20.39 4.19 8.99
C ALA A 104 21.62 3.50 8.37
N GLY A 105 22.59 3.11 9.20
CA GLY A 105 23.75 2.35 8.75
C GLY A 105 23.40 0.89 8.42
N GLY A 106 24.24 0.22 7.64
CA GLY A 106 24.15 -1.21 7.37
C GLY A 106 23.41 -1.58 6.08
N ALA A 107 23.08 -2.87 5.95
CA ALA A 107 22.47 -3.44 4.74
C ALA A 107 20.97 -3.15 4.59
N GLY A 108 20.32 -2.63 5.64
CA GLY A 108 18.86 -2.48 5.69
C GLY A 108 18.12 -3.82 5.85
N ARG A 109 16.80 -3.75 5.82
CA ARG A 109 15.87 -4.89 5.85
C ARG A 109 14.65 -4.52 5.01
N SER A 110 14.02 -5.52 4.40
CA SER A 110 12.76 -5.36 3.69
C SER A 110 11.83 -6.53 3.99
N PHE A 111 10.53 -6.30 3.79
CA PHE A 111 9.57 -7.38 3.56
C PHE A 111 9.22 -7.48 2.08
N MET A 112 8.74 -8.64 1.64
CA MET A 112 8.07 -8.75 0.36
C MET A 112 6.60 -8.40 0.54
N SER A 113 6.08 -7.57 -0.33
CA SER A 113 4.65 -7.26 -0.40
C SER A 113 3.83 -8.48 -0.83
N ASN A 114 2.51 -8.33 -0.78
CA ASN A 114 1.59 -9.25 -1.40
C ASN A 114 1.84 -9.34 -2.91
N ARG A 115 1.47 -10.47 -3.52
CA ARG A 115 1.75 -10.79 -4.92
C ARG A 115 1.26 -9.74 -5.93
N TYR A 116 0.13 -9.09 -5.65
CA TYR A 116 -0.44 -8.10 -6.56
C TYR A 116 -0.16 -6.69 -6.05
N ALA A 117 0.45 -5.87 -6.89
CA ALA A 117 0.71 -4.46 -6.62
C ALA A 117 -0.01 -3.58 -7.64
N LEU A 118 -0.31 -2.33 -7.29
CA LEU A 118 -0.86 -1.35 -8.22
C LEU A 118 0.28 -0.51 -8.80
N LEU A 119 0.54 -0.65 -10.09
CA LEU A 119 1.40 0.27 -10.84
C LEU A 119 0.53 1.39 -11.41
N GLN A 120 0.81 2.63 -11.01
CA GLN A 120 0.15 3.82 -11.53
C GLN A 120 1.15 4.67 -12.32
N SER A 121 0.76 5.08 -13.52
CA SER A 121 1.56 5.99 -14.34
C SER A 121 0.79 7.26 -14.65
N TYR A 122 1.50 8.38 -14.66
CA TYR A 122 1.00 9.71 -14.96
C TYR A 122 1.75 10.25 -16.16
N SER A 123 1.04 10.45 -17.27
CA SER A 123 1.57 11.12 -18.47
C SER A 123 1.06 12.57 -18.49
N ILE A 124 1.97 13.50 -18.20
CA ILE A 124 1.69 14.93 -18.07
C ILE A 124 2.05 15.62 -19.38
N THR A 125 1.04 16.17 -20.06
CA THR A 125 1.17 16.88 -21.33
C THR A 125 0.95 18.37 -21.13
N ASN A 126 1.87 19.21 -21.61
CA ASN A 126 1.67 20.65 -21.65
C ASN A 126 0.70 21.00 -22.78
N THR A 127 -0.49 21.45 -22.42
CA THR A 127 -1.54 21.87 -23.37
C THR A 127 -1.57 23.39 -23.55
N SER A 128 -0.74 24.12 -22.83
CA SER A 128 -0.57 25.56 -22.99
C SER A 128 0.32 25.91 -24.19
N THR A 129 0.33 27.20 -24.55
CA THR A 129 1.21 27.74 -25.61
C THR A 129 2.62 28.08 -25.12
N ASP A 130 2.85 28.08 -23.81
CA ASP A 130 4.11 28.50 -23.20
C ASP A 130 4.88 27.29 -22.67
N THR A 131 6.20 27.40 -22.56
CA THR A 131 6.99 26.36 -21.88
C THR A 131 6.72 26.41 -20.37
N LEU A 132 6.35 25.28 -19.79
CA LEU A 132 6.29 25.12 -18.33
C LEU A 132 7.70 24.81 -17.84
N ASN A 133 8.18 25.56 -16.86
CA ASN A 133 9.50 25.38 -16.28
C ASN A 133 9.39 24.83 -14.87
N ASN A 134 10.44 24.16 -14.38
CA ASN A 134 10.47 23.59 -13.04
C ASN A 134 9.23 22.74 -12.75
N LEU A 135 8.83 21.88 -13.70
CA LEU A 135 7.75 20.94 -13.47
C LEU A 135 8.16 20.02 -12.33
N GLN A 136 7.28 19.89 -11.35
CA GLN A 136 7.45 19.03 -10.19
C GLN A 136 6.22 18.17 -10.03
N PHE A 137 6.44 16.89 -9.78
CA PHE A 137 5.38 15.94 -9.47
C PHE A 137 5.55 15.46 -8.03
N PHE A 138 4.44 15.24 -7.35
CA PHE A 138 4.38 14.76 -5.97
C PHE A 138 3.44 13.56 -5.89
N GLN A 139 3.78 12.59 -5.05
CA GLN A 139 2.90 11.49 -4.68
C GLN A 139 2.90 11.38 -3.15
N LEU A 140 1.70 11.41 -2.56
CA LEU A 140 1.43 11.24 -1.14
C LEU A 140 0.87 9.84 -0.91
N LEU A 141 1.27 9.27 0.23
CA LEU A 141 0.70 8.08 0.82
C LEU A 141 0.37 8.34 2.29
N HIS A 142 -0.84 7.98 2.70
CA HIS A 142 -1.27 7.94 4.09
C HIS A 142 -2.05 6.64 4.34
N GLY A 143 -1.82 6.00 5.49
CA GLY A 143 -2.68 4.93 6.00
C GLY A 143 -3.33 5.36 7.31
N MET A 144 -4.65 5.16 7.45
CA MET A 144 -5.45 5.64 8.59
C MET A 144 -4.93 5.16 9.96
N HIS A 145 -4.31 3.97 10.02
CA HIS A 145 -3.72 3.43 11.26
C HIS A 145 -2.20 3.35 11.20
N SER A 146 -1.55 4.10 10.30
CA SER A 146 -0.10 4.18 10.23
C SER A 146 0.46 4.85 11.47
N GLN A 147 1.35 4.13 12.17
CA GLN A 147 1.98 4.55 13.42
C GLN A 147 3.43 4.97 13.20
N ALA A 148 4.06 4.45 12.15
CA ALA A 148 5.41 4.82 11.78
C ALA A 148 5.62 4.67 10.27
N GLY A 149 6.69 5.27 9.78
CA GLY A 149 7.10 5.15 8.40
C GLY A 149 8.58 5.41 8.21
N VAL A 150 9.11 4.88 7.11
CA VAL A 150 10.48 5.10 6.67
C VAL A 150 10.52 5.39 5.18
N TYR A 151 11.50 6.20 4.77
CA TYR A 151 11.98 6.24 3.40
C TYR A 151 13.24 5.37 3.30
N ASP A 152 13.27 4.43 2.35
CA ASP A 152 14.42 3.61 2.02
C ASP A 152 14.78 3.78 0.53
N ASN A 153 16.06 3.61 0.22
CA ASN A 153 16.59 3.67 -1.15
C ASN A 153 17.58 2.54 -1.48
N ARG A 154 17.72 1.56 -0.57
CA ARG A 154 18.63 0.44 -0.71
C ARG A 154 18.12 -0.55 -1.75
N GLY A 155 19.05 -1.25 -2.39
CA GLY A 155 18.72 -2.30 -3.35
C GLY A 155 18.38 -3.61 -2.64
N TYR A 156 17.13 -4.05 -2.74
CA TYR A 156 16.67 -5.36 -2.28
C TYR A 156 16.35 -6.26 -3.47
N ALA A 157 16.64 -7.56 -3.36
CA ALA A 157 16.32 -8.53 -4.41
C ALA A 157 14.81 -8.84 -4.42
N GLY A 158 14.21 -8.96 -5.59
CA GLY A 158 12.77 -9.24 -5.74
C GLY A 158 12.24 -8.78 -7.10
N ALA A 159 10.96 -9.06 -7.35
CA ALA A 159 10.26 -8.49 -8.50
C ALA A 159 10.20 -6.97 -8.34
N TYR A 160 10.35 -6.23 -9.46
CA TYR A 160 10.41 -4.77 -9.45
C TYR A 160 11.45 -4.19 -8.47
N SER A 161 12.58 -4.87 -8.27
CA SER A 161 13.68 -4.41 -7.40
C SER A 161 14.32 -3.09 -7.81
N ASP A 162 14.03 -2.59 -9.01
CA ASP A 162 14.34 -1.24 -9.45
C ASP A 162 13.45 -0.18 -8.80
N TYR A 163 12.22 -0.52 -8.38
CA TYR A 163 11.30 0.34 -7.60
C TYR A 163 11.73 0.39 -6.12
N ARG A 164 12.96 0.85 -5.89
CA ARG A 164 13.64 0.80 -4.59
C ARG A 164 13.61 2.09 -3.79
N HIS A 165 13.13 3.18 -4.40
CA HIS A 165 12.93 4.43 -3.68
C HIS A 165 11.53 4.34 -3.11
N ASP A 166 11.44 3.96 -1.85
CA ASP A 166 10.17 3.61 -1.24
C ASP A 166 9.93 4.30 0.09
N ILE A 167 8.70 4.77 0.24
CA ILE A 167 8.10 5.15 1.51
C ILE A 167 7.26 3.97 1.97
N THR A 168 7.67 3.34 3.06
CA THR A 168 6.92 2.25 3.69
C THR A 168 6.35 2.73 5.02
N LEU A 169 5.02 2.73 5.13
CA LEU A 169 4.28 3.03 6.35
C LEU A 169 3.78 1.74 6.98
N HIS A 170 3.73 1.69 8.30
CA HIS A 170 3.22 0.52 9.04
C HIS A 170 2.54 0.90 10.35
N GLY A 171 1.77 -0.05 10.88
CA GLY A 171 1.05 0.11 12.14
C GLY A 171 -0.01 -0.97 12.33
N ASN A 172 -0.77 -0.82 13.40
CA ASN A 172 -1.69 -1.86 13.89
C ASN A 172 -3.13 -1.34 13.97
N ASP A 173 -4.11 -2.20 13.65
CA ASP A 173 -5.51 -1.92 13.95
C ASP A 173 -5.77 -2.12 15.45
N ASN A 174 -6.05 -1.02 16.15
CA ASN A 174 -6.29 -0.97 17.60
C ASN A 174 -7.67 -1.51 18.02
N GLY A 175 -8.56 -1.88 17.09
CA GLY A 175 -9.94 -2.28 17.41
C GLY A 175 -10.16 -3.77 17.72
N ALA A 176 -9.31 -4.68 17.20
CA ALA A 176 -9.61 -6.12 17.19
C ALA A 176 -8.46 -7.09 17.53
N GLY A 177 -7.24 -6.59 17.77
CA GLY A 177 -6.11 -7.40 18.23
C GLY A 177 -5.19 -7.87 17.11
N SER A 178 -3.89 -7.81 17.40
CA SER A 178 -2.84 -8.54 16.69
C SER A 178 -2.78 -8.39 15.17
N GLN A 179 -3.23 -7.31 14.55
CA GLN A 179 -3.03 -7.07 13.10
C GLN A 179 -1.88 -6.11 12.87
N VAL A 180 -1.07 -6.37 11.86
CA VAL A 180 0.04 -5.50 11.43
C VAL A 180 0.02 -5.41 9.93
N ASP A 181 -0.06 -4.19 9.42
CA ASP A 181 -0.07 -3.94 7.99
C ASP A 181 1.07 -2.99 7.61
N TYR A 182 1.56 -3.19 6.39
CA TYR A 182 2.52 -2.33 5.72
C TYR A 182 1.92 -1.87 4.39
N ILE A 183 2.14 -0.60 4.06
CA ILE A 183 1.74 0.01 2.79
C ILE A 183 2.91 0.82 2.26
N SER A 184 3.22 0.66 0.97
CA SER A 184 4.40 1.26 0.37
C SER A 184 4.05 2.03 -0.90
N LEU A 185 4.63 3.22 -1.01
CA LEU A 185 4.79 4.00 -2.23
C LEU A 185 6.20 3.77 -2.73
N SER A 186 6.38 3.22 -3.93
CA SER A 186 7.70 2.92 -4.49
C SER A 186 7.88 3.49 -5.90
N SER A 187 9.09 3.95 -6.23
CA SER A 187 9.46 4.42 -7.56
C SER A 187 10.83 3.90 -8.01
N SER A 188 10.98 3.72 -9.32
CA SER A 188 12.28 3.42 -9.93
C SER A 188 13.16 4.65 -10.14
N GLN A 189 12.61 5.85 -9.96
CA GLN A 189 13.31 7.11 -10.09
C GLN A 189 13.54 7.72 -8.71
N ALA A 190 14.78 8.11 -8.42
CA ALA A 190 15.08 8.77 -7.15
C ALA A 190 14.30 10.09 -7.03
N PRO A 191 13.58 10.31 -5.90
CA PRO A 191 12.94 11.60 -5.66
C PRO A 191 13.98 12.69 -5.40
N THR A 192 13.64 13.92 -5.73
CA THR A 192 14.44 15.12 -5.43
C THR A 192 14.17 15.68 -4.03
N ALA A 193 13.10 15.25 -3.39
CA ALA A 193 12.85 15.37 -1.96
C ALA A 193 11.80 14.36 -1.52
N PHE A 194 11.81 14.00 -0.24
CA PHE A 194 10.80 13.14 0.38
C PHE A 194 10.50 13.65 1.80
N GLU A 195 9.47 13.12 2.43
CA GLU A 195 9.15 13.38 3.82
C GLU A 195 8.33 12.22 4.38
N ILE A 196 8.70 11.71 5.55
CA ILE A 196 7.79 10.99 6.44
C ILE A 196 7.42 11.95 7.57
N GLY A 197 6.13 12.07 7.85
CA GLY A 197 5.61 13.04 8.81
C GLY A 197 4.21 12.71 9.29
N HIS A 198 3.61 13.65 10.01
CA HIS A 198 2.21 13.57 10.37
C HIS A 198 1.34 13.66 9.12
N TYR A 199 0.24 12.94 9.09
CA TYR A 199 -0.92 13.27 8.27
C TYR A 199 -1.85 14.23 9.02
N GLY A 200 -2.01 13.99 10.32
CA GLY A 200 -2.68 14.81 11.32
C GLY A 200 -2.19 14.36 12.70
N VAL A 201 -2.90 14.76 13.76
CA VAL A 201 -2.57 14.34 15.14
C VAL A 201 -3.82 13.81 15.83
N GLU A 202 -3.84 12.50 16.07
CA GLU A 202 -4.97 11.84 16.76
C GLU A 202 -5.15 12.39 18.19
N GLY A 203 -6.39 12.64 18.56
CA GLY A 203 -6.78 12.98 19.93
C GLY A 203 -6.56 14.45 20.31
N ASN A 204 -6.12 15.30 19.38
CA ASN A 204 -5.95 16.73 19.66
C ASN A 204 -7.24 17.55 19.44
N GLY A 205 -8.29 16.93 18.88
CA GLY A 205 -9.61 17.55 18.65
C GLY A 205 -9.65 18.59 17.52
N ILE A 206 -8.57 18.79 16.76
CA ILE A 206 -8.43 19.76 15.66
C ILE A 206 -8.10 19.04 14.35
N ASP A 207 -7.16 18.09 14.39
CA ASP A 207 -6.60 17.40 13.23
C ASP A 207 -7.20 16.01 13.04
N GLU A 208 -8.42 15.82 13.55
CA GLU A 208 -9.11 14.54 13.58
C GLU A 208 -9.45 14.03 12.17
N HIS A 209 -9.30 12.71 11.97
CA HIS A 209 -9.56 12.00 10.71
C HIS A 209 -11.05 11.91 10.32
N SER A 210 -11.89 12.83 10.81
CA SER A 210 -13.34 12.79 10.66
C SER A 210 -13.94 13.97 9.88
N GLN A 211 -13.41 15.20 10.01
CA GLN A 211 -13.94 16.37 9.31
C GLN A 211 -12.89 17.46 9.11
N GLY A 212 -12.76 17.94 7.87
CA GLY A 212 -11.92 19.08 7.54
C GLY A 212 -10.46 18.71 7.33
N LYS A 213 -9.73 19.62 6.68
CA LYS A 213 -8.32 19.42 6.37
C LYS A 213 -7.50 19.50 7.66
N PRO A 214 -6.64 18.50 7.98
CA PRO A 214 -5.73 18.61 9.11
C PRO A 214 -4.84 19.85 8.98
N SER A 215 -4.67 20.57 10.09
CA SER A 215 -3.93 21.83 10.18
C SER A 215 -2.41 21.67 10.20
N VAL A 216 -1.94 20.42 10.37
CA VAL A 216 -0.54 20.01 10.28
C VAL A 216 -0.45 18.74 9.44
N GLY A 217 0.64 18.56 8.69
CA GLY A 217 0.97 17.28 8.07
C GLY A 217 1.69 17.39 6.73
N THR A 218 2.13 16.24 6.23
CA THR A 218 2.90 16.08 4.99
C THR A 218 2.13 16.59 3.76
N HIS A 219 0.80 16.55 3.77
CA HIS A 219 -0.04 17.15 2.72
C HIS A 219 0.13 18.68 2.64
N ILE A 220 0.40 19.36 3.75
CA ILE A 220 0.75 20.79 3.77
C ILE A 220 2.16 20.99 3.19
N SER A 221 3.12 20.15 3.58
CA SER A 221 4.47 20.17 3.01
C SER A 221 4.44 19.98 1.49
N VAL A 222 3.53 19.15 0.95
CA VAL A 222 3.31 19.03 -0.50
C VAL A 222 2.82 20.36 -1.09
N GLU A 223 1.76 20.95 -0.56
CA GLU A 223 1.19 22.22 -1.08
C GLU A 223 2.15 23.41 -1.00
N GLU A 224 3.03 23.41 0.00
CA GLU A 224 4.05 24.43 0.19
C GLU A 224 5.35 24.14 -0.57
N ASN A 225 5.47 22.97 -1.23
CA ASN A 225 6.70 22.47 -1.84
C ASN A 225 7.88 22.42 -0.85
N GLY A 226 7.57 22.01 0.39
CA GLY A 226 8.43 22.10 1.57
C GLY A 226 8.92 20.76 2.12
N LEU A 227 8.83 19.65 1.37
CA LEU A 227 9.29 18.34 1.84
C LEU A 227 10.70 18.40 2.44
N ASN A 228 10.85 17.92 3.67
CA ASN A 228 11.99 18.22 4.54
C ASN A 228 13.13 17.17 4.53
N ASN A 229 13.00 16.08 3.76
CA ASN A 229 13.91 14.93 3.72
C ASN A 229 14.01 14.16 5.04
N ASN A 230 12.98 14.23 5.88
CA ASN A 230 12.85 13.33 7.02
C ASN A 230 12.54 11.92 6.50
N ASP A 231 13.41 10.95 6.78
CA ASP A 231 13.33 9.58 6.27
C ASP A 231 12.80 8.58 7.31
N GLU A 232 12.47 9.04 8.51
CA GLU A 232 11.87 8.22 9.56
C GLU A 232 10.93 9.05 10.42
N PHE A 233 9.78 8.49 10.75
CA PHE A 233 8.86 9.12 11.68
C PHE A 233 8.05 8.08 12.44
N ALA A 234 7.99 8.20 13.77
CA ALA A 234 7.25 7.30 14.66
C ALA A 234 6.70 8.11 15.86
N PRO A 235 5.63 8.90 15.66
CA PRO A 235 5.01 9.71 16.71
C PRO A 235 4.30 8.85 17.77
N GLU A 236 3.97 9.47 18.92
CA GLU A 236 3.20 8.80 19.99
C GLU A 236 1.78 8.43 19.57
N HIS A 237 1.17 9.29 18.74
CA HIS A 237 -0.17 9.12 18.18
C HIS A 237 -0.08 8.70 16.71
N PRO A 238 -1.01 7.86 16.20
CA PRO A 238 -1.03 7.44 14.81
C PRO A 238 -1.32 8.63 13.86
N TRP A 239 -1.49 8.28 12.59
CA TRP A 239 -1.66 9.17 11.43
C TRP A 239 -0.33 9.66 10.90
N VAL A 240 0.48 8.71 10.45
CA VAL A 240 1.68 8.95 9.67
C VAL A 240 1.34 8.99 8.18
N ALA A 241 1.96 9.93 7.47
CA ALA A 241 1.98 9.99 6.00
C ALA A 241 3.41 10.10 5.51
N GLY A 242 3.61 9.80 4.23
CA GLY A 242 4.82 10.18 3.54
C GLY A 242 4.56 10.65 2.12
N ALA A 243 5.45 11.49 1.61
CA ALA A 243 5.38 11.99 0.25
C ALA A 243 6.75 12.02 -0.41
N GLU A 244 6.76 11.81 -1.73
CA GLU A 244 7.92 11.98 -2.59
C GLU A 244 7.67 13.08 -3.62
N ARG A 245 8.73 13.79 -4.01
CA ARG A 245 8.74 14.80 -5.08
C ARG A 245 9.78 14.46 -6.13
N TRP A 246 9.44 14.63 -7.41
CA TRP A 246 10.38 14.56 -8.54
C TRP A 246 10.42 15.89 -9.29
N ASN A 247 11.62 16.36 -9.62
CA ASN A 247 11.77 17.44 -10.59
C ASN A 247 11.78 16.82 -11.99
N MET A 248 10.86 17.26 -12.82
CA MET A 248 10.66 16.78 -14.19
C MET A 248 11.12 17.82 -15.23
N ASP A 249 11.99 18.77 -14.85
CA ASP A 249 12.54 19.85 -15.67
C ASP A 249 11.47 20.71 -16.39
N SER A 250 11.80 21.26 -17.56
CA SER A 250 10.85 22.01 -18.40
C SER A 250 10.00 21.09 -19.27
N LEU A 251 8.79 21.49 -19.60
CA LEU A 251 7.86 20.82 -20.49
C LEU A 251 7.42 21.80 -21.58
N ALA A 252 7.91 21.62 -22.81
CA ALA A 252 7.57 22.48 -23.95
C ALA A 252 6.11 22.27 -24.40
N PRO A 253 5.49 23.22 -25.14
CA PRO A 253 4.14 23.06 -25.66
C PRO A 253 3.97 21.75 -26.45
N GLY A 254 2.97 20.94 -26.08
CA GLY A 254 2.70 19.63 -26.68
C GLY A 254 3.65 18.51 -26.24
N GLU A 255 4.67 18.79 -25.42
CA GLU A 255 5.54 17.76 -24.85
C GLU A 255 4.81 17.00 -23.73
N THR A 256 5.12 15.71 -23.61
CA THR A 256 4.63 14.83 -22.54
C THR A 256 5.81 14.25 -21.77
N LYS A 257 5.69 14.22 -20.44
CA LYS A 257 6.59 13.47 -19.56
C LYS A 257 5.80 12.47 -18.72
N THR A 258 6.42 11.35 -18.40
CA THR A 258 5.77 10.26 -17.66
C THR A 258 6.55 9.91 -16.40
N LEU A 259 5.82 9.71 -15.30
CA LEU A 259 6.31 9.11 -14.07
C LEU A 259 5.42 7.91 -13.72
N SER A 260 6.03 6.85 -13.20
CA SER A 260 5.33 5.69 -12.67
C SER A 260 5.72 5.47 -11.21
N VAL A 261 4.73 5.11 -10.41
CA VAL A 261 4.85 4.76 -8.99
C VAL A 261 4.07 3.49 -8.72
N MET A 262 4.48 2.75 -7.70
CA MET A 262 3.87 1.49 -7.32
C MET A 262 3.33 1.58 -5.89
N LEU A 263 2.08 1.17 -5.72
CA LEU A 263 1.47 0.92 -4.42
C LEU A 263 1.54 -0.58 -4.12
N SER A 264 2.16 -0.92 -3.01
CA SER A 264 2.31 -2.29 -2.53
C SER A 264 1.79 -2.43 -1.11
N LEU A 265 1.25 -3.60 -0.76
CA LEU A 265 0.64 -3.87 0.54
C LEU A 265 1.19 -5.18 1.09
N LEU A 266 1.43 -5.24 2.39
CA LEU A 266 1.66 -6.47 3.11
C LEU A 266 0.76 -6.47 4.34
N THR A 267 -0.04 -7.51 4.50
CA THR A 267 -0.93 -7.61 5.64
C THR A 267 -0.60 -8.84 6.45
N GLY A 268 -0.53 -8.70 7.76
CA GLY A 268 -0.11 -9.76 8.66
C GLY A 268 -0.75 -9.68 10.04
N TRP A 269 -0.28 -10.57 10.91
CA TRP A 269 -0.78 -10.71 12.26
C TRP A 269 0.33 -10.83 13.29
N ARG A 270 0.26 -10.10 14.40
CA ARG A 270 1.20 -10.16 15.50
C ARG A 270 0.98 -11.35 16.43
N VAL A 271 2.07 -11.93 16.88
CA VAL A 271 2.17 -12.88 17.98
C VAL A 271 3.02 -12.26 19.07
N ASP A 272 2.50 -12.23 20.30
CA ASP A 272 3.28 -11.79 21.47
C ASP A 272 4.07 -12.96 22.06
N ALA A 273 5.23 -12.69 22.67
CA ALA A 273 6.19 -13.71 23.09
C ALA A 273 5.68 -14.73 24.14
N ASP A 274 4.57 -14.43 24.83
CA ASP A 274 4.08 -15.22 25.98
C ASP A 274 2.81 -16.03 25.68
N THR A 275 2.37 -16.07 24.43
CA THR A 275 1.16 -16.80 24.03
C THR A 275 1.51 -17.98 23.14
N ASN A 276 1.66 -19.16 23.73
CA ASN A 276 1.91 -20.40 22.96
C ASN A 276 0.69 -20.85 22.15
N ILE A 277 -0.53 -20.42 22.51
CA ILE A 277 -1.76 -20.74 21.78
C ILE A 277 -2.57 -19.45 21.67
N GLY A 278 -3.02 -19.12 20.47
CA GLY A 278 -3.82 -17.93 20.25
C GLY A 278 -4.55 -17.96 18.92
N ILE A 279 -5.37 -16.94 18.72
CA ILE A 279 -6.03 -16.68 17.45
C ILE A 279 -5.69 -15.26 17.04
N ALA A 280 -5.06 -15.13 15.89
CA ALA A 280 -4.91 -13.88 15.19
C ALA A 280 -6.22 -13.58 14.44
N ASN A 281 -7.10 -12.79 15.08
CA ASN A 281 -8.44 -12.53 14.59
C ASN A 281 -8.49 -11.38 13.57
N GLY A 282 -9.30 -11.55 12.52
CA GLY A 282 -9.68 -10.49 11.59
C GLY A 282 -10.66 -9.47 12.17
N PHE A 283 -11.47 -9.84 13.18
CA PHE A 283 -12.40 -8.94 13.88
C PHE A 283 -12.81 -9.48 15.28
N SER A 284 -12.92 -8.53 16.21
CA SER A 284 -13.62 -8.46 17.51
C SER A 284 -13.21 -9.33 18.72
N ASN A 285 -12.76 -8.62 19.76
CA ASN A 285 -13.14 -8.80 21.17
C ASN A 285 -14.12 -9.96 21.47
N ASN A 286 -13.57 -11.06 21.99
CA ASN A 286 -14.26 -12.15 22.72
C ASN A 286 -15.25 -13.06 21.95
N ALA A 287 -15.31 -13.06 20.62
CA ALA A 287 -16.30 -13.88 19.89
C ALA A 287 -15.69 -14.94 18.96
N GLY A 288 -14.90 -15.88 19.51
CA GLY A 288 -14.47 -17.09 18.78
C GLY A 288 -13.70 -16.80 17.47
N PRO A 289 -13.44 -17.83 16.66
CA PRO A 289 -12.74 -17.63 15.41
C PRO A 289 -13.68 -17.16 14.29
N SER A 290 -13.37 -16.01 13.69
CA SER A 290 -14.06 -15.48 12.50
C SER A 290 -13.35 -15.90 11.21
N ILE A 291 -14.08 -15.91 10.09
CA ILE A 291 -13.55 -16.15 8.75
C ILE A 291 -12.35 -15.23 8.50
N GLY A 292 -11.22 -15.80 8.07
CA GLY A 292 -9.98 -15.06 7.82
C GLY A 292 -9.01 -14.98 8.99
N SER A 293 -9.34 -15.61 10.12
CA SER A 293 -8.46 -15.68 11.28
C SER A 293 -7.46 -16.82 11.15
N VAL A 294 -6.27 -16.63 11.73
CA VAL A 294 -5.22 -17.66 11.83
C VAL A 294 -5.06 -18.05 13.30
N GLY A 295 -5.48 -19.26 13.64
CA GLY A 295 -5.12 -19.87 14.92
C GLY A 295 -3.68 -20.34 14.89
N TYR A 296 -2.94 -20.15 15.98
CA TYR A 296 -1.57 -20.64 16.10
C TYR A 296 -1.38 -21.41 17.42
N GLU A 297 -0.53 -22.42 17.37
CA GLU A 297 -0.11 -23.24 18.52
C GLU A 297 1.38 -23.59 18.38
N PHE A 298 2.21 -22.99 19.23
CA PHE A 298 3.63 -23.32 19.40
C PHE A 298 3.79 -24.41 20.47
N THR A 299 4.50 -25.48 20.12
CA THR A 299 4.79 -26.58 21.07
C THR A 299 6.07 -26.36 21.89
N GLY A 300 6.87 -25.34 21.55
CA GLY A 300 8.07 -24.92 22.27
C GLY A 300 8.10 -23.42 22.52
N ALA A 301 9.26 -22.90 22.93
CA ALA A 301 9.43 -21.46 23.18
C ALA A 301 9.47 -20.67 21.87
N HIS A 302 8.95 -19.45 21.88
CA HIS A 302 9.01 -18.52 20.76
C HIS A 302 9.24 -17.08 21.22
N SER A 303 9.74 -16.23 20.33
CA SER A 303 9.78 -14.78 20.51
C SER A 303 8.45 -14.15 20.08
N ALA A 304 8.30 -12.85 20.32
CA ALA A 304 7.30 -12.07 19.59
C ALA A 304 7.66 -12.06 18.10
N GLY A 305 6.66 -11.93 17.24
CA GLY A 305 6.83 -11.85 15.79
C GLY A 305 5.51 -11.60 15.08
N GLN A 306 5.52 -11.74 13.77
CA GLN A 306 4.44 -11.45 12.85
C GLN A 306 4.27 -12.60 11.85
N PHE A 307 3.02 -12.90 11.55
CA PHE A 307 2.60 -13.84 10.53
C PHE A 307 2.23 -13.10 9.26
N PHE A 308 2.84 -13.45 8.13
CA PHE A 308 2.48 -12.92 6.82
C PHE A 308 1.99 -14.03 5.91
N ALA A 309 0.91 -13.77 5.18
CA ALA A 309 0.49 -14.70 4.13
C ALA A 309 1.50 -14.64 2.97
N ARG A 310 1.96 -15.81 2.54
CA ARG A 310 2.74 -16.01 1.30
C ARG A 310 1.78 -16.27 0.15
N TYR A 311 1.82 -15.37 -0.83
CA TYR A 311 0.91 -15.36 -1.97
C TYR A 311 1.52 -15.95 -3.25
N ASP A 312 2.78 -16.36 -3.17
CA ASP A 312 3.62 -16.87 -4.26
C ASP A 312 3.63 -18.41 -4.36
N GLN A 313 3.04 -19.10 -3.38
CA GLN A 313 3.00 -20.56 -3.31
C GLN A 313 1.57 -21.08 -3.52
N GLU A 314 1.27 -21.64 -4.70
CA GLU A 314 0.15 -22.58 -4.84
C GLU A 314 0.60 -23.90 -4.20
N GLU A 315 -0.02 -24.31 -3.08
CA GLU A 315 0.17 -25.65 -2.55
C GLU A 315 -0.67 -26.65 -3.35
N ALA A 316 -0.21 -26.93 -4.58
CA ALA A 316 -0.95 -27.73 -5.56
C ALA A 316 -1.36 -29.11 -5.03
N ASP A 317 -0.58 -29.70 -4.12
CA ASP A 317 -0.91 -30.95 -3.46
C ASP A 317 -2.05 -30.79 -2.45
N ILE A 318 -2.12 -29.68 -1.72
CA ILE A 318 -3.24 -29.35 -0.84
C ILE A 318 -4.49 -29.03 -1.65
N VAL A 319 -4.39 -28.22 -2.72
CA VAL A 319 -5.51 -27.97 -3.65
C VAL A 319 -6.08 -29.30 -4.12
N GLN A 320 -5.22 -30.20 -4.59
CA GLN A 320 -5.63 -31.53 -5.05
C GLN A 320 -6.26 -32.37 -3.94
N LYS A 321 -5.72 -32.35 -2.71
CA LYS A 321 -6.32 -33.04 -1.56
C LYS A 321 -7.71 -32.51 -1.22
N LEU A 322 -7.90 -31.19 -1.22
CA LEU A 322 -9.19 -30.56 -0.93
C LEU A 322 -10.22 -30.86 -2.03
N VAL A 323 -9.82 -30.82 -3.30
CA VAL A 323 -10.65 -31.24 -4.44
C VAL A 323 -11.01 -32.73 -4.33
N ALA A 324 -10.05 -33.60 -4.00
CA ALA A 324 -10.27 -35.03 -3.87
C ALA A 324 -11.19 -35.40 -2.69
N LYS A 325 -11.18 -34.60 -1.62
CA LYS A 325 -12.11 -34.73 -0.49
C LYS A 325 -13.48 -34.12 -0.76
N GLY A 326 -13.67 -33.45 -1.91
CA GLY A 326 -14.91 -32.75 -2.25
C GLY A 326 -15.17 -31.51 -1.38
N GLU A 327 -14.14 -31.02 -0.68
CA GLU A 327 -14.23 -29.85 0.18
C GLU A 327 -14.29 -28.56 -0.65
N ILE A 328 -13.58 -28.53 -1.79
CA ILE A 328 -13.68 -27.46 -2.79
C ILE A 328 -14.01 -28.05 -4.17
N GLY A 329 -14.66 -27.25 -5.03
CA GLY A 329 -14.74 -27.55 -6.46
C GLY A 329 -13.36 -27.47 -7.11
N ALA A 330 -13.12 -28.26 -8.16
CA ALA A 330 -11.92 -28.09 -8.97
C ALA A 330 -11.87 -26.66 -9.52
N PRO A 331 -10.80 -25.88 -9.27
CA PRO A 331 -10.71 -24.52 -9.76
C PRO A 331 -10.84 -24.49 -11.29
N THR A 332 -11.83 -23.74 -11.77
CA THR A 332 -12.18 -23.64 -13.20
C THR A 332 -11.74 -22.34 -13.84
N PHE A 333 -11.26 -21.37 -13.07
CA PHE A 333 -10.78 -20.08 -13.59
C PHE A 333 -9.28 -20.13 -13.90
N SER A 334 -8.89 -19.43 -14.96
CA SER A 334 -7.49 -19.28 -15.37
C SER A 334 -6.98 -17.95 -14.83
N VAL A 335 -6.14 -17.95 -13.80
CA VAL A 335 -5.44 -16.73 -13.35
C VAL A 335 -4.14 -16.61 -14.15
N PRO A 336 -3.72 -15.39 -14.53
CA PRO A 336 -2.32 -15.14 -14.84
C PRO A 336 -1.46 -15.65 -13.67
N GLY A 337 -0.63 -16.68 -13.93
CA GLY A 337 0.35 -17.19 -12.97
C GLY A 337 -0.09 -18.31 -12.00
N GLY A 338 -1.14 -19.10 -12.28
CA GLY A 338 -1.40 -20.37 -11.55
C GLY A 338 -2.82 -20.53 -11.00
N ARG A 339 -3.16 -21.73 -10.49
CA ARG A 339 -4.48 -22.02 -9.92
C ARG A 339 -4.45 -21.81 -8.41
N LEU A 340 -5.63 -21.62 -7.82
CA LEU A 340 -5.94 -21.50 -6.38
C LEU A 340 -4.86 -20.92 -5.43
N GLN A 341 -5.12 -19.73 -4.90
CA GLN A 341 -4.33 -19.15 -3.82
C GLN A 341 -4.56 -19.95 -2.52
N LEU A 342 -3.61 -20.82 -2.18
CA LEU A 342 -3.49 -21.41 -0.84
C LEU A 342 -2.34 -20.70 -0.13
N PHE A 343 -2.60 -20.18 1.06
CA PHE A 343 -1.66 -19.32 1.75
C PHE A 343 -0.58 -20.16 2.45
N GLY A 344 0.68 -19.94 2.11
CA GLY A 344 1.76 -20.19 3.07
C GLY A 344 1.72 -19.10 4.14
N VAL A 345 2.31 -19.33 5.31
CA VAL A 345 2.46 -18.27 6.33
C VAL A 345 3.89 -18.28 6.84
N ASP A 346 4.51 -17.10 6.88
CA ASP A 346 5.81 -16.90 7.49
C ASP A 346 5.69 -16.31 8.87
N PHE A 347 6.45 -16.84 9.82
CA PHE A 347 6.73 -16.18 11.09
C PHE A 347 8.08 -15.47 11.02
N ASP A 348 8.14 -14.17 11.32
CA ASP A 348 9.40 -13.41 11.32
C ASP A 348 10.15 -13.43 12.67
N GLY A 349 9.59 -14.10 13.68
CA GLY A 349 10.22 -14.33 14.99
C GLY A 349 10.98 -15.67 15.07
N GLU A 350 11.61 -15.91 16.21
CA GLU A 350 12.31 -17.16 16.52
C GLU A 350 11.38 -18.13 17.26
N PHE A 351 11.44 -19.43 16.96
CA PHE A 351 10.73 -20.45 17.74
C PHE A 351 11.44 -21.80 17.76
N THR A 352 11.03 -22.64 18.71
CA THR A 352 11.49 -24.03 18.86
C THR A 352 10.29 -24.98 18.91
N GLY A 353 10.49 -26.22 18.50
CA GLY A 353 9.40 -27.19 18.38
C GLY A 353 8.55 -26.94 17.13
N LEU A 354 7.37 -27.55 17.10
CA LEU A 354 6.39 -27.43 16.02
C LEU A 354 5.55 -26.17 16.16
N LEU A 355 5.24 -25.54 15.04
CA LEU A 355 4.19 -24.54 14.90
C LEU A 355 3.00 -25.15 14.15
N LYS A 356 1.82 -25.06 14.77
CA LYS A 356 0.57 -25.47 14.16
C LYS A 356 -0.29 -24.25 13.83
N LEU A 357 -0.69 -24.14 12.57
CA LEU A 357 -1.55 -23.08 12.07
C LEU A 357 -2.93 -23.63 11.73
N THR A 358 -3.98 -22.89 12.08
CA THR A 358 -5.37 -23.26 11.80
C THR A 358 -6.05 -22.11 11.06
N PHE A 359 -6.38 -22.32 9.79
CA PHE A 359 -6.99 -21.30 8.95
C PHE A 359 -8.51 -21.42 8.94
N MET A 360 -9.20 -20.31 9.19
CA MET A 360 -10.66 -20.21 9.14
C MET A 360 -11.08 -19.66 7.76
N ALA A 361 -11.67 -20.49 6.89
CA ALA A 361 -12.06 -20.07 5.54
C ALA A 361 -13.58 -19.87 5.39
N MET A 362 -13.98 -19.07 4.39
CA MET A 362 -15.37 -18.87 4.00
C MET A 362 -15.96 -20.21 3.52
N ASN A 363 -16.93 -20.78 4.26
CA ASN A 363 -17.66 -22.01 3.90
C ASN A 363 -16.82 -23.28 3.63
N LEU A 364 -15.61 -23.40 4.20
CA LEU A 364 -14.79 -24.62 4.14
C LEU A 364 -14.46 -25.13 5.54
N PRO A 365 -14.24 -26.46 5.72
CA PRO A 365 -13.79 -27.01 7.00
C PRO A 365 -12.47 -26.38 7.46
N GLN A 366 -12.26 -26.29 8.76
CA GLN A 366 -10.99 -25.83 9.35
C GLN A 366 -9.82 -26.65 8.80
N VAL A 367 -8.82 -25.98 8.21
CA VAL A 367 -7.58 -26.63 7.78
C VAL A 367 -6.55 -26.40 8.87
N THR A 368 -6.10 -27.50 9.48
CA THR A 368 -5.03 -27.50 10.47
C THR A 368 -3.74 -27.97 9.79
N ARG A 369 -2.68 -27.18 9.91
CA ARG A 369 -1.34 -27.49 9.42
C ARG A 369 -0.38 -27.56 10.60
N SER A 370 0.56 -28.49 10.56
CA SER A 370 1.75 -28.50 11.43
C SER A 370 2.96 -28.30 10.52
N GLU A 371 3.64 -27.17 10.66
CA GLU A 371 4.92 -26.89 10.03
C GLU A 371 6.06 -27.12 11.04
N PHE A 372 7.25 -27.44 10.51
CA PHE A 372 8.36 -28.11 11.18
C PHE A 372 8.89 -27.46 12.45
#